data_AF-A0A9P5E4I8-F1
#
_entry.id   AF-A0A9P5E4I8-F1
#
_cell.length_a   1.000
_cell.length_b   1.000
_cell.length_c   1.000
_cell.angle_alpha   90.00
_cell.angle_beta   90.00
_cell.angle_gamma   90.00
#
_symmetry.space_group_name_H-M   'P 1'
#
loop_
_entity.id
_entity.type
_entity.pdbx_description
1 polymer ?
#
loop_
_entity_poly.entity_id
_entity_poly.type
_entity_poly.pdbx_seq_one_letter_code
_entity_poly.pdbx_strand_id
1 'polypeptide(L)'
;MISALWDPANLMQVTDSLRDYSGKINCIGITKYNARCRWTIEEPSLSEIRPLLQRMSLSPPDCVTAQTLRQLAQLCLCPSYHSDQVQSFVSHWMTVVKDAVQHQKNMEMRNRVKDHYQTHASQQQMREQLAQLQKSLVVARDACTQVRNQRDRDISELEGELACVREELEKSEKRNIAAEERILDAKKRRKMLEDQVEEESVMSQRLDKQNSKLEARVVDVQQQLKAYASIQKQNDELKAQVKATGEKLEQQTRMLQDDIAKARAAEQELADERATKDSMEKQYQTQHETHVAKIAGLESRVEELEQTISRLRASIKACWWHRLRALMAKIGKRNESGSWISVKVETSEDVVVKTYA
;
A
#
# COMPACT_ATOMS: atom_id res chain seq x y z
N MET A 1 46.43 -83.85 -67.24
CA MET A 1 46.59 -85.15 -66.54
C MET A 1 46.86 -86.20 -67.59
N ILE A 2 48.03 -86.87 -67.54
CA ILE A 2 48.26 -88.06 -68.36
C ILE A 2 47.32 -89.14 -67.83
N SER A 3 46.49 -89.73 -68.69
CA SER A 3 45.53 -90.76 -68.26
C SER A 3 46.31 -92.01 -67.86
N ALA A 4 46.46 -92.24 -66.55
CA ALA A 4 47.28 -93.32 -65.97
C ALA A 4 46.75 -94.75 -66.26
N LEU A 5 45.82 -94.89 -67.20
CA LEU A 5 45.19 -96.13 -67.62
C LEU A 5 45.61 -96.56 -69.03
N TRP A 6 46.05 -95.63 -69.90
CA TRP A 6 46.44 -95.95 -71.28
C TRP A 6 47.96 -96.07 -71.41
N ASP A 7 48.46 -97.26 -71.13
CA ASP A 7 49.84 -97.64 -71.38
C ASP A 7 49.88 -98.80 -72.38
N PRO A 8 50.07 -98.54 -73.69
CA PRO A 8 50.07 -99.58 -74.70
C PRO A 8 51.22 -100.58 -74.53
N ALA A 9 52.36 -100.20 -73.96
CA ALA A 9 53.49 -101.13 -73.78
C ALA A 9 53.14 -102.23 -72.77
N ASN A 10 52.52 -101.82 -71.65
CA ASN A 10 52.06 -102.72 -70.59
C ASN A 10 50.76 -103.45 -70.96
N LEU A 11 49.74 -102.75 -71.47
CA LEU A 11 48.44 -103.35 -71.83
C LEU A 11 48.54 -104.36 -72.98
N MET A 12 49.44 -104.14 -73.94
CA MET A 12 49.68 -105.06 -75.06
C MET A 12 50.76 -106.11 -74.74
N GLN A 13 51.35 -106.06 -73.55
CA GLN A 13 52.41 -106.97 -73.06
C GLN A 13 53.66 -107.00 -73.97
N VAL A 14 53.94 -105.89 -74.68
CA VAL A 14 55.08 -105.82 -75.60
C VAL A 14 56.40 -105.83 -74.83
N THR A 15 56.45 -105.16 -73.69
CA THR A 15 57.53 -105.31 -72.70
C THR A 15 57.20 -106.43 -71.70
N ASP A 16 58.20 -107.20 -71.28
CA ASP A 16 58.04 -108.13 -70.16
C ASP A 16 58.23 -107.36 -68.84
N SER A 17 57.14 -106.69 -68.43
CA SER A 17 57.12 -105.58 -67.46
C SER A 17 57.52 -105.93 -66.02
N LEU A 18 57.98 -107.15 -65.77
CA LEU A 18 58.26 -107.67 -64.43
C LEU A 18 59.62 -108.36 -64.28
N ARG A 19 60.44 -108.52 -65.33
CA ARG A 19 61.68 -109.33 -65.23
C ARG A 19 62.96 -108.80 -65.87
N ASP A 20 62.95 -107.76 -66.70
CA ASP A 20 64.19 -107.34 -67.38
C ASP A 20 64.41 -105.81 -67.43
N TYR A 21 65.30 -105.32 -66.57
CA TYR A 21 65.77 -103.93 -66.56
C TYR A 21 66.69 -103.58 -67.76
N SER A 22 67.11 -104.56 -68.58
CA SER A 22 68.03 -104.33 -69.70
C SER A 22 67.39 -103.65 -70.92
N GLY A 23 66.08 -103.39 -70.89
CA GLY A 23 65.36 -102.71 -71.98
C GLY A 23 65.24 -103.53 -73.27
N LYS A 24 65.58 -104.83 -73.22
CA LYS A 24 65.43 -105.77 -74.33
C LYS A 24 63.96 -106.11 -74.56
N ILE A 25 63.55 -106.12 -75.82
CA ILE A 25 62.21 -106.56 -76.22
C ILE A 25 62.36 -107.97 -76.79
N ASN A 26 61.75 -108.94 -76.13
CA ASN A 26 61.67 -110.31 -76.66
C ASN A 26 60.46 -110.47 -77.57
N CYS A 27 60.58 -111.34 -78.56
CA CYS A 27 59.51 -111.70 -79.48
C CYS A 27 58.22 -112.01 -78.71
N ILE A 28 57.10 -111.39 -79.09
CA ILE A 28 55.79 -111.61 -78.44
C ILE A 28 55.21 -113.00 -78.78
N GLY A 29 55.72 -113.65 -79.82
CA GLY A 29 55.19 -114.89 -80.38
C GLY A 29 55.07 -116.02 -79.37
N ILE A 30 53.99 -116.79 -79.46
CA ILE A 30 53.70 -117.92 -78.59
C ILE A 30 54.22 -119.20 -79.22
N THR A 31 55.12 -119.87 -78.50
CA THR A 31 55.66 -121.18 -78.89
C THR A 31 54.63 -122.29 -78.69
N LYS A 32 54.88 -123.48 -79.25
CA LYS A 32 54.00 -124.67 -79.12
C LYS A 32 53.71 -125.10 -77.66
N TYR A 33 54.52 -124.65 -76.70
CA TYR A 33 54.34 -124.90 -75.26
C TYR A 33 53.56 -123.79 -74.54
N ASN A 34 52.85 -122.93 -75.29
CA ASN A 34 52.14 -121.75 -74.79
C ASN A 34 53.02 -120.73 -74.03
N ALA A 35 54.34 -120.75 -74.28
CA ALA A 35 55.31 -119.85 -73.67
C ALA A 35 55.76 -118.79 -74.68
N ARG A 36 55.99 -117.56 -74.22
CA ARG A 36 56.54 -116.46 -75.03
C ARG A 36 57.91 -116.81 -75.58
N CYS A 37 58.14 -116.45 -76.84
CA CYS A 37 59.39 -116.69 -77.54
C CYS A 37 60.55 -115.92 -76.88
N ARG A 38 61.64 -116.63 -76.57
CA ARG A 38 62.85 -116.05 -75.96
C ARG A 38 63.78 -115.36 -76.96
N TRP A 39 63.37 -115.24 -78.23
CA TRP A 39 64.13 -114.54 -79.25
C TRP A 39 64.14 -113.05 -78.95
N THR A 40 65.30 -112.47 -78.62
CA THR A 40 65.43 -111.02 -78.47
C THR A 40 65.32 -110.35 -79.84
N ILE A 41 64.45 -109.35 -79.96
CA ILE A 41 64.39 -108.49 -81.13
C ILE A 41 65.62 -107.57 -81.07
N GLU A 42 66.38 -107.51 -82.16
CA GLU A 42 67.58 -106.68 -82.28
C GLU A 42 67.32 -105.49 -83.21
N GLU A 43 68.34 -104.67 -83.46
CA GLU A 43 68.23 -103.56 -84.43
C GLU A 43 68.11 -104.09 -85.87
N PRO A 44 67.37 -103.40 -86.76
CA PRO A 44 66.79 -102.05 -86.61
C PRO A 44 65.42 -102.01 -85.90
N SER A 45 64.75 -103.15 -85.68
CA SER A 45 63.34 -103.17 -85.24
C SER A 45 63.12 -102.54 -83.85
N LEU A 46 64.09 -102.64 -82.94
CA LEU A 46 64.01 -102.00 -81.61
C LEU A 46 63.87 -100.48 -81.70
N SER A 47 64.61 -99.83 -82.61
CA SER A 47 64.53 -98.38 -82.84
C SER A 47 63.16 -97.92 -83.34
N GLU A 48 62.37 -98.80 -83.97
CA GLU A 48 61.02 -98.49 -84.46
C GLU A 48 59.91 -98.79 -83.43
N ILE A 49 60.05 -99.85 -82.62
CA ILE A 49 59.03 -100.25 -81.63
C ILE A 49 58.84 -99.17 -80.57
N ARG A 50 59.92 -98.61 -80.03
CA ARG A 50 59.84 -97.64 -78.91
C ARG A 50 59.12 -96.34 -79.31
N PRO A 51 59.46 -95.67 -80.44
CA PRO A 51 58.70 -94.49 -80.90
C PRO A 51 57.26 -94.82 -81.32
N LEU A 52 56.97 -96.04 -81.78
CA LEU A 52 55.61 -96.46 -82.10
C LEU A 52 54.74 -96.55 -80.84
N LEU A 53 55.22 -97.25 -79.80
CA LEU A 53 54.56 -97.32 -78.49
C LEU A 53 54.41 -95.95 -77.82
N GLN A 54 55.43 -95.09 -77.91
CA GLN A 54 55.38 -93.74 -77.36
C GLN A 54 54.35 -92.84 -78.08
N ARG A 55 54.24 -92.93 -79.41
CA ARG A 55 53.16 -92.23 -80.14
C ARG A 55 51.78 -92.76 -79.75
N MET A 56 51.67 -94.07 -79.53
CA MET A 56 50.42 -94.69 -79.08
C MET A 56 50.05 -94.25 -77.67
N SER A 57 50.98 -94.09 -76.72
CA SER A 57 50.67 -93.67 -75.34
C SER A 57 50.33 -92.18 -75.21
N LEU A 58 50.85 -91.34 -76.12
CA LEU A 58 50.50 -89.92 -76.22
C LEU A 58 49.17 -89.66 -76.96
N SER A 59 48.65 -90.66 -77.66
CA SER A 59 47.37 -90.60 -78.36
C SER A 59 46.27 -91.29 -77.53
N PRO A 60 45.00 -90.85 -77.59
CA PRO A 60 43.92 -91.61 -76.99
C PRO A 60 43.73 -92.97 -77.70
N PRO A 61 43.23 -94.01 -77.01
CA PRO A 61 43.20 -95.37 -77.53
C PRO A 61 42.34 -95.54 -78.79
N ASP A 62 41.33 -94.69 -79.01
CA ASP A 62 40.48 -94.70 -80.20
C ASP A 62 41.23 -94.32 -81.50
N CYS A 63 42.38 -93.65 -81.38
CA CYS A 63 43.24 -93.29 -82.50
C CYS A 63 44.18 -94.42 -82.93
N VAL A 64 44.25 -95.52 -82.16
CA VAL A 64 45.10 -96.68 -82.50
C VAL A 64 44.40 -97.59 -83.50
N THR A 65 44.90 -97.57 -84.74
CA THR A 65 44.34 -98.34 -85.84
C THR A 65 44.86 -99.78 -85.89
N ALA A 66 44.10 -100.68 -86.51
CA ALA A 66 44.56 -102.04 -86.81
C ALA A 66 45.84 -102.08 -87.67
N GLN A 67 46.12 -101.05 -88.47
CA GLN A 67 47.37 -100.91 -89.23
C GLN A 67 48.55 -100.59 -88.30
N THR A 68 48.37 -99.66 -87.36
CA THR A 68 49.36 -99.32 -86.33
C THR A 68 49.70 -100.55 -85.48
N LEU A 69 48.69 -101.32 -85.06
CA LEU A 69 48.88 -102.59 -84.35
C LEU A 69 49.57 -103.65 -85.19
N ARG A 70 49.30 -103.72 -86.51
CA ARG A 70 49.95 -104.66 -87.42
C ARG A 70 51.43 -104.34 -87.60
N GLN A 71 51.80 -103.07 -87.74
CA GLN A 71 53.19 -102.61 -87.76
C GLN A 71 53.90 -102.99 -86.45
N LEU A 72 53.27 -102.72 -85.30
CA LEU A 72 53.81 -103.10 -83.99
C LEU A 72 53.99 -104.62 -83.86
N ALA A 73 53.00 -105.42 -84.27
CA ALA A 73 53.09 -106.87 -84.21
C ALA A 73 54.19 -107.43 -85.13
N GLN A 74 54.35 -106.89 -86.34
CA GLN A 74 55.40 -107.28 -87.28
C GLN A 74 56.81 -107.00 -86.72
N LEU A 75 57.02 -105.84 -86.09
CA LEU A 75 58.30 -105.50 -85.46
C LEU A 75 58.58 -106.35 -84.21
N CYS A 76 57.54 -106.73 -83.47
CA CYS A 76 57.63 -107.50 -82.22
C CYS A 76 57.67 -109.02 -82.41
N LEU A 77 57.58 -109.55 -83.64
CA LEU A 77 57.58 -110.99 -83.93
C LEU A 77 58.85 -111.38 -84.70
N CYS A 78 59.48 -112.50 -84.35
CA CYS A 78 60.68 -112.95 -85.05
C CYS A 78 60.32 -113.48 -86.46
N PRO A 79 60.93 -112.95 -87.55
CA PRO A 79 60.50 -113.23 -88.92
C PRO A 79 60.47 -114.71 -89.29
N SER A 80 61.41 -115.49 -88.75
CA SER A 80 61.67 -116.88 -89.13
C SER A 80 60.70 -117.91 -88.53
N TYR A 81 59.95 -117.58 -87.47
CA TYR A 81 59.19 -118.57 -86.69
C TYR A 81 57.79 -118.17 -86.22
N HIS A 82 57.46 -116.87 -86.12
CA HIS A 82 56.16 -116.43 -85.60
C HIS A 82 55.50 -115.31 -86.45
N SER A 83 55.93 -115.13 -87.70
CA SER A 83 55.40 -114.11 -88.62
C SER A 83 53.94 -114.37 -89.04
N ASP A 84 53.47 -115.61 -88.94
CA ASP A 84 52.09 -116.03 -89.10
C ASP A 84 51.17 -115.52 -87.96
N GLN A 85 51.71 -115.29 -86.77
CA GLN A 85 50.93 -114.90 -85.59
C GLN A 85 50.50 -113.43 -85.58
N VAL A 86 50.97 -112.60 -86.53
CA VAL A 86 50.71 -111.15 -86.62
C VAL A 86 49.22 -110.83 -86.48
N GLN A 87 48.33 -111.50 -87.23
CA GLN A 87 46.89 -111.17 -87.19
C GLN A 87 46.22 -111.61 -85.87
N SER A 88 46.76 -112.62 -85.18
CA SER A 88 46.27 -113.05 -83.86
C SER A 88 46.54 -111.98 -82.81
N PHE A 89 47.77 -111.45 -82.76
CA PHE A 89 48.13 -110.34 -81.88
C PHE A 89 47.36 -109.06 -82.21
N VAL A 90 47.23 -108.70 -83.49
CA VAL A 90 46.41 -107.54 -83.89
C VAL A 90 44.96 -107.69 -83.43
N SER A 91 44.37 -108.88 -83.57
CA SER A 91 42.99 -109.14 -83.13
C SER A 91 42.83 -109.03 -81.61
N HIS A 92 43.79 -109.57 -80.85
CA HIS A 92 43.82 -109.46 -79.39
C HIS A 92 43.98 -108.01 -78.92
N TRP A 93 44.96 -107.27 -79.47
CA TRP A 93 45.21 -105.88 -79.11
C TRP A 93 44.08 -104.94 -79.55
N MET A 94 43.35 -105.24 -80.63
CA MET A 94 42.13 -104.52 -81.00
C MET A 94 41.02 -104.65 -79.93
N THR A 95 40.95 -105.78 -79.20
CA THR A 95 40.05 -105.93 -78.05
C THR A 95 40.52 -105.09 -76.87
N VAL A 96 41.82 -105.15 -76.53
CA VAL A 96 42.44 -104.33 -75.48
C VAL A 96 42.22 -102.82 -75.72
N VAL A 97 42.35 -102.37 -76.98
CA VAL A 97 42.03 -100.99 -77.40
C VAL A 97 40.55 -100.66 -77.16
N LYS A 98 39.62 -101.54 -77.56
CA LYS A 98 38.18 -101.32 -77.32
C LYS A 98 37.84 -101.21 -75.84
N ASP A 99 38.43 -102.07 -75.01
CA ASP A 99 38.20 -102.06 -73.56
C ASP A 99 38.75 -100.78 -72.91
N ALA A 100 39.93 -100.31 -73.35
CA ALA A 100 40.49 -99.02 -72.93
C ALA A 100 39.61 -97.83 -73.34
N VAL A 101 39.10 -97.80 -74.58
CA VAL A 101 38.15 -96.79 -75.06
C VAL A 101 36.86 -96.81 -74.22
N GLN A 102 36.32 -97.99 -73.93
CA GLN A 102 35.09 -98.11 -73.15
C GLN A 102 35.29 -97.66 -71.70
N HIS A 103 36.43 -98.00 -71.08
CA HIS A 103 36.75 -97.55 -69.73
C HIS A 103 36.95 -96.03 -69.67
N GLN A 104 37.59 -95.41 -70.67
CA GLN A 104 37.70 -93.95 -70.75
C GLN A 104 36.31 -93.30 -70.81
N LYS A 105 35.42 -93.76 -71.69
CA LYS A 105 34.03 -93.26 -71.80
C LYS A 105 33.25 -93.41 -70.49
N ASN A 106 33.39 -94.54 -69.80
CA ASN A 106 32.75 -94.76 -68.51
C ASN A 106 33.25 -93.77 -67.44
N MET A 107 34.56 -93.45 -67.42
CA MET A 107 35.14 -92.47 -66.48
C MET A 107 34.68 -91.03 -66.80
N GLU A 108 34.64 -90.65 -68.08
CA GLU A 108 34.11 -89.35 -68.52
C GLU A 108 32.63 -89.20 -68.13
N MET A 109 31.80 -90.23 -68.36
CA MET A 109 30.40 -90.22 -67.97
C MET A 109 30.23 -90.12 -66.45
N ARG A 110 31.03 -90.86 -65.67
CA ARG A 110 31.01 -90.79 -64.19
C ARG A 110 31.38 -89.40 -63.68
N ASN A 111 32.37 -88.74 -64.28
CA ASN A 111 32.75 -87.38 -63.94
C ASN A 111 31.62 -86.39 -64.28
N ARG A 112 31.05 -86.44 -65.50
CA ARG A 112 29.90 -85.58 -65.88
C ARG A 112 28.72 -85.74 -64.93
N VAL A 113 28.41 -86.96 -64.50
CA VAL A 113 27.35 -87.22 -63.52
C VAL A 113 27.69 -86.59 -62.17
N LYS A 114 28.93 -86.76 -61.68
CA LYS A 114 29.39 -86.15 -60.43
C LYS A 114 29.34 -84.62 -60.47
N ASP A 115 29.82 -84.01 -61.55
CA ASP A 115 29.82 -82.56 -61.75
C ASP A 115 28.39 -82.00 -61.84
N HIS A 116 27.47 -82.73 -62.49
CA HIS A 116 26.06 -82.38 -62.54
C HIS A 116 25.39 -82.43 -61.16
N TYR A 117 25.62 -83.49 -60.37
CA TYR A 117 25.12 -83.57 -58.98
C TYR A 117 25.67 -82.45 -58.09
N GLN A 118 26.97 -82.13 -58.20
CA GLN A 118 27.58 -81.03 -57.45
C GLN A 118 26.98 -79.68 -57.85
N THR A 119 26.83 -79.43 -59.16
CA THR A 119 26.22 -78.21 -59.69
C THR A 119 24.77 -78.05 -59.21
N HIS A 120 23.98 -79.13 -59.25
CA HIS A 120 22.58 -79.11 -58.79
C HIS A 120 22.49 -78.84 -57.27
N ALA A 121 23.35 -79.48 -56.47
CA ALA A 121 23.39 -79.24 -55.03
C ALA A 121 23.73 -77.78 -54.69
N SER A 122 24.74 -77.19 -55.36
CA SER A 122 25.08 -75.77 -55.18
C SER A 122 23.96 -74.83 -55.64
N GLN A 123 23.28 -75.14 -56.75
CA GLN A 123 22.11 -74.36 -57.20
C GLN A 123 20.94 -74.43 -56.21
N GLN A 124 20.69 -75.59 -55.62
CA GLN A 124 19.64 -75.76 -54.61
C GLN A 124 19.96 -74.98 -53.33
N GLN A 125 21.19 -75.08 -52.82
CA GLN A 125 21.65 -74.30 -51.67
C GLN A 125 21.52 -72.78 -51.91
N MET A 126 21.88 -72.31 -53.11
CA MET A 126 21.73 -70.89 -53.48
C MET A 126 20.26 -70.46 -53.53
N ARG A 127 19.35 -71.31 -54.03
CA ARG A 127 17.89 -71.04 -54.01
C ARG A 127 17.33 -70.94 -52.59
N GLU A 128 17.77 -71.82 -51.69
CA GLU A 128 17.37 -71.79 -50.28
C GLU A 128 17.86 -70.51 -49.58
N GLN A 129 19.11 -70.10 -49.82
CA GLN A 129 19.66 -68.83 -49.32
C GLN A 129 18.88 -67.63 -49.86
N LEU A 130 18.56 -67.59 -51.16
CA LEU A 130 17.75 -66.52 -51.75
C LEU A 130 16.34 -66.47 -51.14
N ALA A 131 15.69 -67.61 -50.93
CA ALA A 131 14.38 -67.68 -50.28
C ALA A 131 14.43 -67.21 -48.81
N GLN A 132 15.51 -67.51 -48.09
CA GLN A 132 15.70 -67.05 -46.70
C GLN A 132 15.95 -65.53 -46.64
N LEU A 133 16.77 -64.99 -47.55
CA LEU A 133 17.01 -63.55 -47.68
C LEU A 133 15.75 -62.77 -48.11
N GLN A 134 14.92 -63.34 -48.98
CA GLN A 134 13.63 -62.75 -49.33
C GLN A 134 12.68 -62.69 -48.13
N LYS A 135 12.60 -63.76 -47.32
CA LYS A 135 11.80 -63.76 -46.09
C LYS A 135 12.28 -62.72 -45.08
N SER A 136 13.59 -62.63 -44.81
CA SER A 136 14.12 -61.63 -43.87
C SER A 136 13.93 -60.20 -44.37
N LEU A 137 14.04 -59.96 -45.68
CA LEU A 137 13.82 -58.64 -46.28
C LEU A 137 12.35 -58.19 -46.19
N VAL A 138 11.38 -59.10 -46.31
CA VAL A 138 9.96 -58.79 -46.05
C VAL A 138 9.74 -58.44 -44.58
N VAL A 139 10.20 -59.27 -43.63
CA VAL A 139 10.07 -58.99 -42.19
C VAL A 139 10.73 -57.65 -41.80
N ALA A 140 11.92 -57.36 -42.35
CA ALA A 140 12.60 -56.09 -42.10
C ALA A 140 11.83 -54.89 -42.70
N ARG A 141 11.24 -55.03 -43.90
CA ARG A 141 10.39 -54.01 -44.49
C ARG A 141 9.15 -53.74 -43.61
N ASP A 142 8.47 -54.79 -43.18
CA ASP A 142 7.25 -54.68 -42.38
C ASP A 142 7.56 -54.00 -41.04
N ALA A 143 8.65 -54.41 -40.36
CA ALA A 143 9.15 -53.75 -39.15
C ALA A 143 9.49 -52.26 -39.39
N CYS A 144 10.15 -51.90 -40.49
CA CYS A 144 10.40 -50.50 -40.85
C CYS A 144 9.11 -49.71 -41.10
N THR A 145 8.08 -50.31 -41.71
CA THR A 145 6.77 -49.65 -41.87
C THR A 145 6.05 -49.47 -40.54
N GLN A 146 6.12 -50.46 -39.64
CA GLN A 146 5.54 -50.35 -38.30
C GLN A 146 6.19 -49.25 -37.48
N VAL A 147 7.53 -49.16 -37.48
CA VAL A 147 8.27 -48.10 -36.80
C VAL A 147 7.97 -46.72 -37.38
N ARG A 148 7.85 -46.60 -38.71
CA ARG A 148 7.43 -45.34 -39.36
C ARG A 148 6.02 -44.94 -38.92
N ASN A 149 5.05 -45.85 -38.98
CA ASN A 149 3.67 -45.60 -38.58
C ASN A 149 3.54 -45.31 -37.07
N GLN A 150 4.43 -45.85 -36.23
CA GLN A 150 4.50 -45.47 -34.82
C GLN A 150 4.98 -44.04 -34.68
N ARG A 151 6.17 -43.73 -35.22
CA ARG A 151 6.77 -42.39 -35.18
C ARG A 151 5.82 -41.31 -35.70
N ASP A 152 5.10 -41.58 -36.79
CA ASP A 152 4.20 -40.60 -37.40
C ASP A 152 2.94 -40.36 -36.53
N ARG A 153 2.52 -41.34 -35.72
CA ARG A 153 1.52 -41.15 -34.65
C ARG A 153 2.09 -40.34 -33.49
N ASP A 154 3.28 -40.70 -32.99
CA ASP A 154 3.94 -40.02 -31.88
C ASP A 154 4.18 -38.53 -32.21
N ILE A 155 4.57 -38.22 -33.45
CA ILE A 155 4.70 -36.85 -33.96
C ILE A 155 3.34 -36.13 -33.93
N SER A 156 2.28 -36.76 -34.43
CA SER A 156 0.94 -36.15 -34.45
C SER A 156 0.40 -35.88 -33.04
N GLU A 157 0.69 -36.74 -32.07
CA GLU A 157 0.34 -36.58 -30.66
C GLU A 157 1.08 -35.40 -30.03
N LEU A 158 2.41 -35.35 -30.20
CA LEU A 158 3.26 -34.26 -29.70
C LEU A 158 2.93 -32.91 -30.37
N GLU A 159 2.58 -32.88 -31.65
CA GLU A 159 2.10 -31.67 -32.33
C GLU A 159 0.78 -31.18 -31.74
N GLY A 160 -0.13 -32.09 -31.37
CA GLY A 160 -1.36 -31.78 -30.66
C GLY A 160 -1.12 -31.22 -29.25
N GLU A 161 -0.25 -31.85 -28.46
CA GLU A 161 0.15 -31.37 -27.14
C GLU A 161 0.79 -29.97 -27.21
N LEU A 162 1.70 -29.76 -28.16
CA LEU A 162 2.34 -28.46 -28.40
C LEU A 162 1.34 -27.38 -28.80
N ALA A 163 0.30 -27.72 -29.56
CA ALA A 163 -0.78 -26.77 -29.90
C ALA A 163 -1.59 -26.38 -28.65
N CYS A 164 -1.99 -27.36 -27.83
CA CYS A 164 -2.69 -27.13 -26.57
C CYS A 164 -1.89 -26.25 -25.59
N VAL A 165 -0.60 -26.56 -25.40
CA VAL A 165 0.29 -25.79 -24.51
C VAL A 165 0.51 -24.36 -25.00
N ARG A 166 0.61 -24.15 -26.32
CA ARG A 166 0.69 -22.79 -26.90
C ARG A 166 -0.59 -21.99 -26.66
N GLU A 167 -1.76 -22.61 -26.83
CA GLU A 167 -3.04 -21.94 -26.58
C GLU A 167 -3.22 -21.61 -25.09
N GLU A 168 -2.79 -22.49 -24.18
CA GLU A 168 -2.83 -22.22 -22.75
C GLU A 168 -1.84 -21.11 -22.32
N LEU A 169 -0.64 -21.07 -22.92
CA LEU A 169 0.32 -20.00 -22.73
C LEU A 169 -0.26 -18.65 -23.17
N GLU A 170 -0.84 -18.56 -24.37
CA GLU A 170 -1.48 -17.33 -24.86
C GLU A 170 -2.66 -16.88 -23.96
N LYS A 171 -3.46 -17.83 -23.47
CA LYS A 171 -4.52 -17.56 -22.47
C LYS A 171 -3.94 -17.11 -21.13
N SER A 172 -2.75 -17.53 -20.75
CA SER A 172 -2.06 -17.13 -19.53
C SER A 172 -1.46 -15.72 -19.66
N GLU A 173 -0.79 -15.43 -20.77
CA GLU A 173 -0.25 -14.10 -21.09
C GLU A 173 -1.35 -13.03 -21.09
N LYS A 174 -2.48 -13.30 -21.75
CA LYS A 174 -3.66 -12.40 -21.72
C LYS A 174 -4.20 -12.19 -20.30
N ARG A 175 -4.20 -13.22 -19.46
CA ARG A 175 -4.59 -13.12 -18.04
C ARG A 175 -3.61 -12.28 -17.23
N ASN A 176 -2.31 -12.40 -17.49
CA ASN A 176 -1.26 -11.61 -16.84
C ASN A 176 -1.34 -10.13 -17.23
N ILE A 177 -1.46 -9.81 -18.52
CA ILE A 177 -1.61 -8.42 -19.00
C ILE A 177 -2.82 -7.75 -18.31
N ALA A 178 -3.98 -8.43 -18.31
CA ALA A 178 -5.19 -7.92 -17.64
C ALA A 178 -5.05 -7.84 -16.11
N ALA A 179 -4.12 -8.58 -15.49
CA ALA A 179 -3.81 -8.45 -14.06
C ALA A 179 -2.86 -7.27 -13.79
N GLU A 180 -1.86 -7.05 -14.65
CA GLU A 180 -0.94 -5.90 -14.59
C GLU A 180 -1.68 -4.57 -14.75
N GLU A 181 -2.63 -4.48 -15.69
CA GLU A 181 -3.51 -3.32 -15.86
C GLU A 181 -4.32 -3.02 -14.58
N ARG A 182 -4.92 -4.05 -13.96
CA ARG A 182 -5.65 -3.90 -12.68
C ARG A 182 -4.74 -3.46 -11.55
N ILE A 183 -3.50 -3.96 -11.50
CA ILE A 183 -2.49 -3.54 -10.51
C ILE A 183 -2.09 -2.08 -10.73
N LEU A 184 -1.92 -1.64 -11.99
CA LEU A 184 -1.62 -0.26 -12.34
C LEU A 184 -2.75 0.68 -11.91
N ASP A 185 -4.01 0.32 -12.19
CA ASP A 185 -5.17 1.11 -11.78
C ASP A 185 -5.39 1.10 -10.26
N ALA A 186 -5.14 -0.03 -9.58
CA ALA A 186 -5.14 -0.09 -8.12
C ALA A 186 -4.05 0.83 -7.52
N LYS A 187 -2.84 0.88 -8.11
CA LYS A 187 -1.78 1.81 -7.71
C LYS A 187 -2.20 3.27 -7.90
N LYS A 188 -2.83 3.63 -9.03
CA LYS A 188 -3.37 4.99 -9.26
C LYS A 188 -4.42 5.36 -8.20
N ARG A 189 -5.39 4.48 -7.95
CA ARG A 189 -6.45 4.69 -6.93
C ARG A 189 -5.86 4.83 -5.53
N ARG A 190 -4.88 3.98 -5.17
CA ARG A 190 -4.18 4.07 -3.89
C ARG A 190 -3.47 5.40 -3.73
N LYS A 191 -2.77 5.88 -4.78
CA LYS A 191 -2.16 7.22 -4.75
C LYS A 191 -3.20 8.33 -4.55
N MET A 192 -4.32 8.30 -5.25
CA MET A 192 -5.38 9.32 -5.05
C MET A 192 -5.95 9.30 -3.63
N LEU A 193 -6.04 8.13 -3.00
CA LEU A 193 -6.44 8.00 -1.58
C LEU A 193 -5.32 8.47 -0.62
N GLU A 194 -4.06 8.21 -0.93
CA GLU A 194 -2.89 8.73 -0.18
C GLU A 194 -2.89 10.28 -0.21
N ASP A 195 -3.05 10.87 -1.41
CA ASP A 195 -3.15 12.33 -1.61
C ASP A 195 -4.37 12.92 -0.85
N GLN A 196 -5.53 12.25 -0.86
CA GLN A 196 -6.73 12.67 -0.10
C GLN A 196 -6.54 12.61 1.42
N VAL A 197 -5.92 11.56 1.94
CA VAL A 197 -5.64 11.43 3.38
C VAL A 197 -4.66 12.50 3.86
N GLU A 198 -3.70 12.91 3.02
CA GLU A 198 -2.83 14.04 3.32
C GLU A 198 -3.59 15.37 3.37
N GLU A 199 -4.49 15.63 2.40
CA GLU A 199 -5.36 16.82 2.41
C GLU A 199 -6.29 16.86 3.64
N GLU A 200 -6.94 15.73 3.97
CA GLU A 200 -7.77 15.61 5.18
C GLU A 200 -6.98 15.81 6.46
N SER A 201 -5.74 15.31 6.55
CA SER A 201 -4.84 15.53 7.68
C SER A 201 -4.48 17.00 7.87
N VAL A 202 -4.15 17.71 6.78
CA VAL A 202 -3.87 19.16 6.81
C VAL A 202 -5.12 19.96 7.21
N MET A 203 -6.30 19.57 6.72
CA MET A 203 -7.57 20.19 7.08
C MET A 203 -7.94 19.95 8.55
N SER A 204 -7.73 18.73 9.06
CA SER A 204 -7.93 18.39 10.47
C SER A 204 -7.04 19.24 11.39
N GLN A 205 -5.73 19.30 11.10
CA GLN A 205 -4.79 20.16 11.84
C GLN A 205 -5.17 21.65 11.80
N ARG A 206 -5.81 22.12 10.71
CA ARG A 206 -6.31 23.49 10.60
C ARG A 206 -7.53 23.71 11.48
N LEU A 207 -8.45 22.74 11.55
CA LEU A 207 -9.61 22.77 12.43
C LEU A 207 -9.19 22.72 13.90
N ASP A 208 -8.22 21.89 14.29
CA ASP A 208 -7.69 21.86 15.66
C ASP A 208 -7.05 23.21 16.07
N LYS A 209 -6.33 23.85 15.15
CA LYS A 209 -5.79 25.22 15.35
C LYS A 209 -6.88 26.30 15.40
N GLN A 210 -8.09 26.03 14.93
CA GLN A 210 -9.24 26.92 15.09
C GLN A 210 -10.01 26.62 16.39
N ASN A 211 -10.23 25.35 16.72
CA ASN A 211 -10.87 24.91 17.96
C ASN A 211 -10.11 25.40 19.18
N SER A 212 -8.80 25.18 19.26
CA SER A 212 -7.95 25.72 20.35
C SER A 212 -8.01 27.25 20.50
N LYS A 213 -8.16 28.00 19.39
CA LYS A 213 -8.38 29.46 19.42
C LYS A 213 -9.79 29.82 19.92
N LEU A 214 -10.81 29.04 19.56
CA LEU A 214 -12.18 29.24 20.03
C LEU A 214 -12.30 28.90 21.52
N GLU A 215 -11.68 27.81 21.98
CA GLU A 215 -11.59 27.44 23.40
C GLU A 215 -10.94 28.56 24.23
N ALA A 216 -9.80 29.10 23.76
CA ALA A 216 -9.15 30.23 24.41
C ALA A 216 -10.07 31.47 24.50
N ARG A 217 -10.83 31.78 23.43
CA ARG A 217 -11.83 32.86 23.43
C ARG A 217 -13.02 32.58 24.34
N VAL A 218 -13.47 31.33 24.46
CA VAL A 218 -14.54 30.94 25.40
C VAL A 218 -14.07 31.15 26.83
N VAL A 219 -12.83 30.79 27.17
CA VAL A 219 -12.24 31.03 28.49
C VAL A 219 -12.13 32.53 28.79
N ASP A 220 -11.64 33.34 27.84
CA ASP A 220 -11.58 34.81 27.97
C ASP A 220 -12.97 35.43 28.21
N VAL A 221 -13.98 35.09 27.39
CA VAL A 221 -15.36 35.56 27.57
C VAL A 221 -15.95 35.10 28.92
N GLN A 222 -15.65 33.88 29.37
CA GLN A 222 -16.05 33.42 30.70
C GLN A 222 -15.39 34.22 31.84
N GLN A 223 -14.14 34.65 31.68
CA GLN A 223 -13.47 35.55 32.64
C GLN A 223 -14.10 36.95 32.62
N GLN A 224 -14.39 37.50 31.44
CA GLN A 224 -15.08 38.79 31.28
C GLN A 224 -16.49 38.76 31.91
N LEU A 225 -17.24 37.67 31.74
CA LEU A 225 -18.56 37.48 32.39
C LEU A 225 -18.45 37.41 33.92
N LYS A 226 -17.43 36.75 34.47
CA LYS A 226 -17.17 36.75 35.93
C LYS A 226 -16.80 38.15 36.44
N ALA A 227 -15.98 38.90 35.70
CA ALA A 227 -15.65 40.28 36.02
C ALA A 227 -16.90 41.19 35.97
N TYR A 228 -17.73 41.06 34.93
CA TYR A 228 -19.00 41.78 34.82
C TYR A 228 -19.95 41.47 35.97
N ALA A 229 -20.10 40.20 36.36
CA ALA A 229 -20.92 39.81 37.51
C ALA A 229 -20.39 40.40 38.83
N SER A 230 -19.07 40.51 38.99
CA SER A 230 -18.44 41.18 40.14
C SER A 230 -18.74 42.69 40.16
N ILE A 231 -18.59 43.36 39.01
CA ILE A 231 -18.94 44.79 38.84
C ILE A 231 -20.44 45.02 39.07
N GLN A 232 -21.31 44.12 38.61
CA GLN A 232 -22.75 44.21 38.87
C GLN A 232 -23.04 44.13 40.38
N LYS A 233 -22.43 43.18 41.10
CA LYS A 233 -22.56 43.08 42.56
C LYS A 233 -22.09 44.37 43.26
N GLN A 234 -20.95 44.93 42.84
CA GLN A 234 -20.45 46.21 43.37
C GLN A 234 -21.42 47.37 43.07
N ASN A 235 -22.01 47.42 41.87
CA ASN A 235 -23.01 48.43 41.51
C ASN A 235 -24.29 48.30 42.34
N ASP A 236 -24.75 47.09 42.62
CA ASP A 236 -25.94 46.87 43.45
C ASP A 236 -25.66 47.19 44.94
N GLU A 237 -24.44 46.93 45.42
CA GLU A 237 -23.98 47.37 46.75
C GLU A 237 -23.86 48.90 46.83
N LEU A 238 -23.29 49.56 45.82
CA LEU A 238 -23.23 51.02 45.73
C LEU A 238 -24.62 51.65 45.64
N LYS A 239 -25.57 51.06 44.90
CA LYS A 239 -26.98 51.49 44.90
C LYS A 239 -27.60 51.38 46.29
N ALA A 240 -27.34 50.30 47.02
CA ALA A 240 -27.81 50.13 48.39
C ALA A 240 -27.21 51.18 49.34
N GLN A 241 -25.90 51.48 49.20
CA GLN A 241 -25.25 52.55 49.95
C GLN A 241 -25.83 53.93 49.62
N VAL A 242 -26.05 54.25 48.34
CA VAL A 242 -26.67 55.51 47.89
C VAL A 242 -28.11 55.64 48.39
N LYS A 243 -28.89 54.55 48.40
CA LYS A 243 -30.24 54.55 48.99
C LYS A 243 -30.19 54.81 50.49
N ALA A 244 -29.32 54.12 51.22
CA ALA A 244 -29.17 54.28 52.67
C ALA A 244 -28.63 55.66 53.08
N THR A 245 -27.75 56.28 52.27
CA THR A 245 -27.33 57.68 52.51
C THR A 245 -28.42 58.67 52.12
N GLY A 246 -29.19 58.40 51.07
CA GLY A 246 -30.41 59.16 50.74
C GLY A 246 -31.44 59.15 51.87
N GLU A 247 -31.76 57.97 52.42
CA GLU A 247 -32.68 57.82 53.56
C GLU A 247 -32.16 58.56 54.81
N LYS A 248 -30.84 58.55 55.07
CA LYS A 248 -30.23 59.37 56.14
C LYS A 248 -30.34 60.86 55.89
N LEU A 249 -30.13 61.32 54.65
CA LEU A 249 -30.26 62.73 54.27
C LEU A 249 -31.71 63.21 54.34
N GLU A 250 -32.68 62.37 53.95
CA GLU A 250 -34.11 62.63 54.17
C GLU A 250 -34.43 62.75 55.66
N GLN A 251 -33.92 61.83 56.49
CA GLN A 251 -34.12 61.88 57.93
C GLN A 251 -33.52 63.16 58.53
N GLN A 252 -32.29 63.54 58.15
CA GLN A 252 -31.66 64.80 58.55
C GLN A 252 -32.46 66.01 58.07
N THR A 253 -32.99 65.98 56.84
CA THR A 253 -33.82 67.05 56.29
C THR A 253 -35.12 67.20 57.09
N ARG A 254 -35.76 66.10 57.49
CA ARG A 254 -36.96 66.13 58.36
C ARG A 254 -36.64 66.67 59.76
N MET A 255 -35.50 66.29 60.35
CA MET A 255 -35.07 66.86 61.64
C MET A 255 -34.83 68.37 61.53
N LEU A 256 -34.11 68.84 60.50
CA LEU A 256 -33.89 70.26 60.26
C LEU A 256 -35.21 71.02 59.96
N GLN A 257 -36.16 70.41 59.27
CA GLN A 257 -37.50 70.99 59.05
C GLN A 257 -38.29 71.13 60.35
N ASP A 258 -38.22 70.12 61.24
CA ASP A 258 -38.86 70.16 62.56
C ASP A 258 -38.20 71.21 63.48
N ASP A 259 -36.86 71.32 63.44
CA ASP A 259 -36.12 72.37 64.16
C ASP A 259 -36.42 73.78 63.61
N ILE A 260 -36.58 73.94 62.29
CA ILE A 260 -37.05 75.20 61.68
C ILE A 260 -38.51 75.49 62.09
N ALA A 261 -39.38 74.48 62.19
CA ALA A 261 -40.75 74.66 62.64
C ALA A 261 -40.82 75.10 64.10
N LYS A 262 -40.03 74.47 64.99
CA LYS A 262 -39.86 74.89 66.39
C LYS A 262 -39.29 76.30 66.51
N ALA A 263 -38.26 76.65 65.72
CA ALA A 263 -37.69 77.98 65.70
C ALA A 263 -38.73 79.04 65.30
N ARG A 264 -39.55 78.75 64.26
CA ARG A 264 -40.67 79.63 63.86
C ARG A 264 -41.77 79.73 64.90
N ALA A 265 -42.09 78.65 65.60
CA ALA A 265 -43.03 78.68 66.72
C ALA A 265 -42.53 79.58 67.84
N ALA A 266 -41.24 79.46 68.22
CA ALA A 266 -40.61 80.34 69.19
C ALA A 266 -40.50 81.81 68.71
N GLU A 267 -40.24 82.06 67.42
CA GLU A 267 -40.31 83.40 66.83
C GLU A 267 -41.72 83.98 66.90
N GLN A 268 -42.76 83.17 66.70
CA GLN A 268 -44.16 83.58 66.80
C GLN A 268 -44.56 83.85 68.25
N GLU A 269 -44.18 82.99 69.21
CA GLU A 269 -44.37 83.23 70.64
C GLU A 269 -43.67 84.53 71.08
N LEU A 270 -42.43 84.78 70.64
CA LEU A 270 -41.71 86.03 70.89
C LEU A 270 -42.36 87.25 70.19
N ALA A 271 -43.02 87.06 69.05
CA ALA A 271 -43.77 88.12 68.37
C ALA A 271 -45.07 88.45 69.14
N ASP A 272 -45.76 87.44 69.67
CA ASP A 272 -46.96 87.59 70.48
C ASP A 272 -46.63 88.18 71.87
N GLU A 273 -45.50 87.80 72.49
CA GLU A 273 -44.95 88.45 73.69
C GLU A 273 -44.60 89.93 73.43
N ARG A 274 -44.02 90.26 72.27
CA ARG A 274 -43.76 91.67 71.89
C ARG A 274 -45.06 92.43 71.65
N ALA A 275 -46.04 91.84 70.96
CA ALA A 275 -47.33 92.47 70.72
C ALA A 275 -48.12 92.73 72.02
N THR A 276 -48.08 91.79 72.97
CA THR A 276 -48.68 91.97 74.31
C THR A 276 -47.92 93.00 75.14
N LYS A 277 -46.59 93.04 75.06
CA LYS A 277 -45.78 94.09 75.69
C LYS A 277 -46.07 95.48 75.13
N ASP A 278 -46.10 95.64 73.80
CA ASP A 278 -46.43 96.90 73.13
C ASP A 278 -47.87 97.36 73.47
N SER A 279 -48.79 96.42 73.64
CA SER A 279 -50.16 96.68 74.11
C SER A 279 -50.19 97.21 75.56
N MET A 280 -49.44 96.57 76.47
CA MET A 280 -49.28 97.06 77.85
C MET A 280 -48.59 98.43 77.90
N GLU A 281 -47.56 98.66 77.08
CA GLU A 281 -46.81 99.91 77.04
C GLU A 281 -47.69 101.08 76.55
N LYS A 282 -48.52 100.85 75.52
CA LYS A 282 -49.58 101.81 75.13
C LYS A 282 -50.59 102.06 76.25
N GLN A 283 -51.00 101.02 76.98
CA GLN A 283 -51.94 101.15 78.10
C GLN A 283 -51.35 101.99 79.24
N TYR A 284 -50.06 101.82 79.55
CA TYR A 284 -49.34 102.67 80.50
C TYR A 284 -49.21 104.12 80.02
N GLN A 285 -48.91 104.34 78.73
CA GLN A 285 -48.91 105.69 78.14
C GLN A 285 -50.29 106.36 78.25
N THR A 286 -51.39 105.64 77.95
CA THR A 286 -52.75 106.20 78.08
C THR A 286 -53.08 106.55 79.54
N GLN A 287 -52.66 105.72 80.51
CA GLN A 287 -52.78 106.06 81.93
C GLN A 287 -51.97 107.30 82.28
N HIS A 288 -50.72 107.40 81.82
CA HIS A 288 -49.85 108.55 82.10
C HIS A 288 -50.44 109.86 81.55
N GLU A 289 -50.98 109.85 80.32
CA GLU A 289 -51.71 110.99 79.75
C GLU A 289 -52.93 111.38 80.60
N THR A 290 -53.68 110.38 81.08
CA THR A 290 -54.84 110.61 81.98
C THR A 290 -54.43 111.22 83.33
N HIS A 291 -53.27 110.84 83.87
CA HIS A 291 -52.71 111.43 85.08
C HIS A 291 -52.23 112.87 84.86
N VAL A 292 -51.57 113.15 83.72
CA VAL A 292 -51.16 114.51 83.34
C VAL A 292 -52.38 115.44 83.17
N ALA A 293 -53.44 114.96 82.51
CA ALA A 293 -54.69 115.72 82.37
C ALA A 293 -55.36 116.02 83.73
N LYS A 294 -55.28 115.10 84.70
CA LYS A 294 -55.75 115.35 86.08
C LYS A 294 -54.90 116.39 86.82
N ILE A 295 -53.59 116.41 86.61
CA ILE A 295 -52.70 117.42 87.20
C ILE A 295 -53.04 118.81 86.67
N ALA A 296 -53.14 118.97 85.35
CA ALA A 296 -53.55 120.23 84.72
C ALA A 296 -54.93 120.73 85.20
N GLY A 297 -55.89 119.81 85.39
CA GLY A 297 -57.21 120.14 85.95
C GLY A 297 -57.21 120.52 87.43
N LEU A 298 -56.19 120.11 88.20
CA LEU A 298 -55.98 120.56 89.58
C LEU A 298 -55.26 121.91 89.62
N GLU A 299 -54.26 122.12 88.76
CA GLU A 299 -53.54 123.40 88.61
C GLU A 299 -54.50 124.54 88.26
N SER A 300 -55.42 124.33 87.29
CA SER A 300 -56.45 125.32 86.95
C SER A 300 -57.38 125.68 88.13
N ARG A 301 -57.69 124.72 89.01
CA ARG A 301 -58.47 124.98 90.25
C ARG A 301 -57.67 125.73 91.31
N VAL A 302 -56.34 125.58 91.34
CA VAL A 302 -55.47 126.40 92.22
C VAL A 302 -55.46 127.85 91.73
N GLU A 303 -55.28 128.08 90.43
CA GLU A 303 -55.35 129.42 89.82
C GLU A 303 -56.69 130.14 90.10
N GLU A 304 -57.81 129.42 89.99
CA GLU A 304 -59.16 129.95 90.25
C GLU A 304 -59.35 130.36 91.74
N LEU A 305 -58.75 129.60 92.67
CA LEU A 305 -58.72 129.90 94.09
C LEU A 305 -57.81 131.10 94.43
N GLU A 306 -56.67 131.23 93.77
CA GLU A 306 -55.76 132.37 93.96
C GLU A 306 -56.37 133.69 93.44
N GLN A 307 -57.11 133.64 92.32
CA GLN A 307 -57.88 134.79 91.83
C GLN A 307 -58.99 135.21 92.81
N THR A 308 -59.70 134.26 93.43
CA THR A 308 -60.75 134.58 94.42
C THR A 308 -60.18 135.15 95.72
N ILE A 309 -59.05 134.62 96.23
CA ILE A 309 -58.33 135.19 97.39
C ILE A 309 -57.88 136.63 97.11
N SER A 310 -57.37 136.90 95.90
CA SER A 310 -56.95 138.24 95.48
C SER A 310 -58.12 139.22 95.45
N ARG A 311 -59.29 138.79 94.94
CA ARG A 311 -60.54 139.57 94.92
C ARG A 311 -61.05 139.91 96.31
N LEU A 312 -61.01 138.96 97.24
CA LEU A 312 -61.45 139.16 98.64
C LEU A 312 -60.51 140.11 99.39
N ARG A 313 -59.18 140.02 99.18
CA ARG A 313 -58.20 140.96 99.77
C ARG A 313 -58.38 142.39 99.26
N ALA A 314 -58.80 142.60 98.02
CA ALA A 314 -59.13 143.93 97.48
C ALA A 314 -60.40 144.51 98.12
N SER A 315 -61.46 143.69 98.26
CA SER A 315 -62.74 144.07 98.88
C SER A 315 -62.56 144.54 100.34
N ILE A 316 -61.80 143.78 101.15
CA ILE A 316 -61.55 144.11 102.56
C ILE A 316 -60.77 145.44 102.70
N LYS A 317 -59.76 145.67 101.83
CA LYS A 317 -59.00 146.94 101.83
C LYS A 317 -59.85 148.15 101.46
N ALA A 318 -60.82 148.02 100.55
CA ALA A 318 -61.74 149.10 100.19
C ALA A 318 -62.71 149.45 101.34
N CYS A 319 -63.23 148.44 102.04
CA CYS A 319 -64.21 148.64 103.12
C CYS A 319 -63.61 149.32 104.36
N TRP A 320 -62.37 148.98 104.74
CA TRP A 320 -61.66 149.67 105.84
C TRP A 320 -61.36 151.14 105.54
N TRP A 321 -60.92 151.46 104.31
CA TRP A 321 -60.57 152.84 103.93
C TRP A 321 -61.76 153.81 103.95
N HIS A 322 -62.96 153.35 103.60
CA HIS A 322 -64.16 154.18 103.70
C HIS A 322 -64.53 154.53 105.15
N ARG A 323 -64.38 153.58 106.09
CA ARG A 323 -64.74 153.79 107.50
C ARG A 323 -63.73 154.69 108.23
N LEU A 324 -62.45 154.60 107.88
CA LEU A 324 -61.41 155.48 108.42
C LEU A 324 -61.56 156.94 107.96
N ARG A 325 -61.92 157.18 106.70
CA ARG A 325 -62.17 158.55 106.17
C ARG A 325 -63.35 159.26 106.86
N ALA A 326 -64.40 158.53 107.23
CA ALA A 326 -65.55 159.11 107.94
C ALA A 326 -65.18 159.57 109.37
N LEU A 327 -64.24 158.87 110.02
CA LEU A 327 -63.77 159.18 111.38
C LEU A 327 -62.80 160.38 111.41
N MET A 328 -61.90 160.48 110.43
CA MET A 328 -60.89 161.54 110.34
C MET A 328 -61.46 162.93 110.01
N ALA A 329 -62.70 163.03 109.51
CA ALA A 329 -63.30 164.31 109.10
C ALA A 329 -63.93 165.14 110.23
N LYS A 330 -64.01 164.63 111.47
CA LYS A 330 -64.70 165.31 112.59
C LYS A 330 -63.87 165.57 113.85
N ILE A 331 -62.66 165.02 113.96
CA ILE A 331 -61.78 165.21 115.12
C ILE A 331 -60.49 165.89 114.63
N GLY A 332 -60.57 167.22 114.46
CA GLY A 332 -59.52 168.02 113.83
C GLY A 332 -59.38 169.46 114.36
N LYS A 333 -59.91 169.76 115.56
CA LYS A 333 -59.63 170.98 116.33
C LYS A 333 -59.85 170.78 117.85
N ARG A 334 -58.88 170.14 118.52
CA ARG A 334 -58.42 170.37 119.92
C ARG A 334 -57.60 169.15 120.40
N ASN A 335 -56.45 169.45 121.02
CA ASN A 335 -55.78 168.81 122.17
C ASN A 335 -55.58 167.26 122.11
N GLU A 336 -54.52 166.64 122.64
CA GLU A 336 -53.31 167.09 123.36
C GLU A 336 -52.27 165.94 123.33
N SER A 337 -50.98 166.26 123.50
CA SER A 337 -49.90 165.41 124.04
C SER A 337 -49.75 163.91 123.67
N GLY A 338 -48.57 163.59 123.10
CA GLY A 338 -47.87 162.30 123.31
C GLY A 338 -48.36 161.10 122.48
N SER A 339 -47.69 159.95 122.45
CA SER A 339 -46.36 159.55 122.93
C SER A 339 -46.26 158.02 122.76
N TRP A 340 -45.42 157.54 121.83
CA TRP A 340 -44.73 156.22 121.83
C TRP A 340 -45.51 154.88 121.90
N ILE A 341 -44.93 153.86 121.24
CA ILE A 341 -44.50 152.53 121.76
C ILE A 341 -44.68 151.40 120.71
N SER A 342 -43.65 150.54 120.63
CA SER A 342 -43.49 149.34 119.80
C SER A 342 -43.92 148.03 120.49
N VAL A 343 -44.30 146.99 119.73
CA VAL A 343 -44.39 145.59 120.22
C VAL A 343 -43.85 144.59 119.16
N LYS A 344 -43.32 143.45 119.63
CA LYS A 344 -42.57 142.37 118.93
C LYS A 344 -43.39 141.04 118.95
N VAL A 345 -42.73 139.85 118.83
CA VAL A 345 -43.21 138.46 119.11
C VAL A 345 -43.75 137.73 117.86
N GLU A 346 -43.18 136.65 117.26
CA GLU A 346 -42.65 135.32 117.72
C GLU A 346 -43.79 134.26 117.93
N THR A 347 -43.77 132.93 117.63
CA THR A 347 -42.72 131.91 117.30
C THR A 347 -43.30 130.59 116.66
N SER A 348 -42.41 129.66 116.18
CA SER A 348 -42.40 128.15 116.31
C SER A 348 -43.35 127.12 115.59
N GLU A 349 -42.70 126.08 115.01
CA GLU A 349 -42.86 124.57 115.12
C GLU A 349 -44.09 123.71 114.67
N ASP A 350 -43.75 122.52 114.14
CA ASP A 350 -44.35 121.15 114.11
C ASP A 350 -45.72 120.76 113.47
N VAL A 351 -45.72 119.61 112.75
CA VAL A 351 -46.55 118.38 112.97
C VAL A 351 -46.28 117.28 111.90
N VAL A 352 -46.34 116.00 112.31
CA VAL A 352 -46.10 114.75 111.53
C VAL A 352 -47.41 114.09 111.03
N VAL A 353 -47.41 113.41 109.87
CA VAL A 353 -48.40 112.35 109.52
C VAL A 353 -47.75 111.15 108.79
N LYS A 354 -48.17 109.93 109.16
CA LYS A 354 -47.85 108.63 108.51
C LYS A 354 -48.98 108.16 107.60
N THR A 355 -48.70 107.27 106.64
CA THR A 355 -49.61 106.18 106.21
C THR A 355 -48.86 104.91 105.82
N TYR A 356 -49.50 103.75 106.04
CA TYR A 356 -49.03 102.39 105.73
C TYR A 356 -49.84 101.79 104.56
N ALA A 357 -49.19 100.99 103.72
CA ALA A 357 -49.65 99.67 103.24
C ALA A 357 -48.48 98.99 102.50
#